data_AF-A0A7V3WKD2-F1
#
_entry.id   AF-A0A7V3WKD2-F1
#
_cell.length_a   1.000
_cell.length_b   1.000
_cell.length_c   1.000
_cell.angle_alpha   90.00
_cell.angle_beta   90.00
_cell.angle_gamma   90.00
#
_symmetry.space_group_name_H-M   'P 1'
#
loop_
_entity.id
_entity.type
_entity.pdbx_description
1 polymer ?
#
loop_
_entity_poly.entity_id
_entity_poly.type
_entity_poly.pdbx_seq_one_letter_code
_entity_poly.pdbx_strand_id
1 'polypeptide(L)' 'MNTTKNYHKDGGDVFVVGGEIRVVDEGKLTFDGTELKPAANQADSAASTIADLRSDFNSLLAKLKASGLMLADE' A
#
# COMPACT_ATOMS: atom_id res chain seq x y z
N MET A 1 18.86 -14.88 23.45
CA MET A 1 17.58 -15.30 22.85
C MET A 1 16.58 -14.18 23.09
N ASN A 2 16.13 -13.47 22.05
CA ASN A 2 15.09 -12.45 22.24
C ASN A 2 13.77 -13.15 22.57
N THR A 3 13.26 -12.93 23.78
CA THR A 3 12.03 -13.55 24.29
C THR A 3 10.77 -12.85 23.82
N THR A 4 10.89 -11.63 23.28
CA THR A 4 9.76 -10.85 22.75
C THR A 4 9.64 -11.04 21.24
N LYS A 5 8.47 -11.50 20.78
CA LYS A 5 8.21 -11.72 19.34
C LYS A 5 8.27 -10.42 18.52
N ASN A 6 7.90 -9.31 19.13
CA ASN A 6 7.92 -7.98 18.51
C ASN A 6 8.87 -7.10 19.32
N TYR A 7 9.83 -6.45 18.67
CA TYR A 7 10.89 -5.68 19.35
C TYR A 7 11.50 -4.62 18.43
N HIS A 8 12.10 -3.59 19.03
CA HIS A 8 12.94 -2.64 18.31
C HIS A 8 14.39 -3.12 18.27
N LYS A 9 15.08 -2.91 17.16
CA LYS A 9 16.52 -3.12 17.01
C LYS A 9 17.18 -1.91 16.35
N ASP A 10 18.50 -1.96 16.19
CA ASP A 10 19.29 -0.92 15.53
C ASP A 10 19.08 0.46 16.18
N GLY A 11 19.17 0.52 17.52
CA GLY A 11 18.97 1.77 18.26
C GLY A 11 17.54 2.30 18.28
N GLY A 12 16.57 1.59 17.70
CA GLY A 12 15.17 2.02 17.63
C GLY A 12 14.64 2.16 16.21
N ASP A 13 15.53 2.24 15.21
CA ASP A 13 15.21 2.53 13.81
C ASP A 13 14.33 1.46 13.15
N VAL A 14 14.46 0.20 13.59
CA VAL A 14 13.71 -0.91 13.02
C VAL A 14 12.79 -1.52 14.05
N PHE A 15 11.48 -1.49 13.79
CA PHE A 15 10.49 -2.29 14.50
C PHE A 15 10.31 -3.64 13.79
N VAL A 16 10.67 -4.73 14.47
CA VAL A 16 10.47 -6.09 13.99
C VAL A 16 9.17 -6.64 14.58
N VAL A 17 8.27 -7.12 13.71
CA VAL A 17 7.03 -7.79 14.11
C VAL A 17 7.09 -9.26 13.71
N GLY A 18 7.26 -10.14 14.69
CA GLY A 18 7.17 -11.59 14.49
C GLY A 18 5.74 -12.14 14.62
N GLY A 19 4.76 -11.29 14.89
CA GLY A 19 3.33 -11.60 14.94
C GLY A 19 2.52 -10.84 13.88
N GLU A 20 1.34 -10.37 14.25
CA GLU A 20 0.43 -9.60 13.39
C GLU A 20 0.27 -8.17 13.92
N ILE A 21 0.20 -7.19 13.01
CA ILE A 21 -0.32 -5.86 13.32
C ILE A 21 -1.80 -5.85 12.93
N ARG A 22 -2.69 -5.74 13.93
CA ARG A 22 -4.12 -5.51 13.69
C ARG A 22 -4.45 -4.04 13.95
N VAL A 23 -4.80 -3.34 12.87
CA VAL A 23 -5.28 -1.95 12.92
C VAL A 23 -6.81 -1.98 13.00
N VAL A 24 -7.39 -1.29 13.98
CA VAL A 24 -8.85 -1.27 14.27
C VAL A 24 -9.37 0.15 14.37
N ASP A 25 -10.69 0.32 14.32
CA ASP A 25 -11.40 1.59 14.45
C ASP A 25 -10.84 2.66 13.47
N GLU A 26 -10.43 3.82 13.98
CA GLU A 26 -9.87 4.92 13.20
C GLU A 26 -8.35 4.81 13.00
N GLY A 27 -7.75 3.66 13.37
CA GLY A 27 -6.33 3.41 13.20
C GLY A 27 -5.91 3.41 11.73
N LYS A 28 -4.72 3.92 11.43
CA LYS A 28 -4.17 4.03 10.07
C LYS A 28 -2.72 3.59 10.02
N LEU A 29 -2.35 2.93 8.94
CA LEU A 29 -0.96 2.77 8.54
C LEU A 29 -0.69 3.75 7.40
N THR A 30 0.32 4.59 7.51
CA THR A 30 0.63 5.61 6.50
C THR A 30 2.08 5.52 6.04
N PHE A 31 2.32 5.70 4.75
CA PHE A 31 3.64 5.93 4.18
C PHE A 31 3.71 7.38 3.70
N ASP A 32 4.56 8.19 4.32
CA ASP A 32 4.74 9.61 4.01
C ASP A 32 3.40 10.38 3.89
N GLY A 33 2.55 10.23 4.92
CA GLY A 33 1.22 10.85 4.96
C GLY A 33 0.14 10.18 4.11
N THR A 34 0.49 9.22 3.24
CA THR A 34 -0.47 8.47 2.43
C THR A 34 -0.93 7.21 3.16
N GLU A 35 -2.23 7.08 3.39
CA GLU A 35 -2.82 5.92 4.05
C GLU A 35 -2.70 4.66 3.18
N LEU A 36 -2.10 3.60 3.73
CA LEU A 36 -2.06 2.27 3.15
C LEU A 36 -3.39 1.56 3.42
N LYS A 37 -4.15 1.35 2.36
CA LYS A 37 -5.42 0.61 2.39
C LYS A 37 -5.60 -0.19 1.10
N PRO A 38 -6.53 -1.16 1.04
CA PRO A 38 -6.83 -1.86 -0.19
C PRO A 38 -7.18 -0.88 -1.32
N ALA A 39 -6.58 -1.09 -2.50
CA ALA A 39 -6.92 -0.30 -3.69
C ALA A 39 -8.38 -0.50 -4.09
N ALA A 40 -8.98 0.56 -4.63
CA ALA A 40 -10.28 0.44 -5.27
C ALA A 40 -10.19 -0.56 -6.43
N ASN A 41 -11.26 -1.34 -6.63
CA ASN A 41 -11.31 -2.34 -7.70
C ASN A 41 -11.08 -1.69 -9.08
N GLN A 42 -10.30 -2.37 -9.92
CA GLN A 42 -10.20 -2.09 -11.35
C GLN A 42 -10.97 -3.19 -12.09
N ALA A 43 -11.98 -2.80 -12.86
CA ALA A 43 -12.69 -3.75 -13.72
C ALA A 43 -11.77 -4.25 -14.84
N ASP A 44 -12.09 -5.42 -15.39
CA ASP A 44 -11.39 -5.97 -16.54
C ASP A 44 -11.38 -4.97 -17.71
N SER A 45 -10.23 -4.86 -18.38
CA SER A 45 -10.10 -4.00 -19.56
C SER A 45 -10.89 -4.60 -20.73
N ALA A 46 -11.75 -3.77 -21.34
CA ALA A 46 -12.45 -4.08 -22.59
C ALA A 46 -11.80 -3.37 -23.80
N ALA A 47 -10.56 -2.90 -23.65
CA ALA A 47 -9.86 -2.14 -24.66
C ALA A 47 -9.72 -2.93 -25.97
N SER A 48 -10.12 -2.31 -27.08
CA SER A 48 -9.89 -2.83 -28.44
C SER A 48 -8.79 -2.08 -29.18
N THR A 49 -8.31 -0.98 -28.60
CA THR A 49 -7.23 -0.16 -29.13
C THR A 49 -6.12 0.05 -28.09
N ILE A 50 -4.92 0.38 -28.56
CA ILE A 50 -3.78 0.72 -27.68
C ILE A 50 -4.10 1.96 -26.83
N ALA A 51 -4.84 2.93 -27.39
CA ALA A 51 -5.21 4.14 -26.67
C ALA A 51 -6.13 3.82 -25.48
N ASP A 52 -7.13 2.94 -25.68
CA ASP A 52 -8.02 2.50 -24.61
C ASP A 52 -7.26 1.70 -23.55
N LEU A 53 -6.37 0.80 -23.97
CA LEU A 53 -5.54 0.02 -23.05
C LEU A 53 -4.67 0.93 -22.17
N ARG A 54 -4.07 1.97 -22.76
CA ARG A 54 -3.30 2.96 -22.01
C ARG A 54 -4.16 3.69 -20.98
N SER A 55 -5.41 4.03 -21.34
CA SER A 55 -6.36 4.69 -20.43
C SER A 55 -6.71 3.77 -19.25
N ASP A 56 -7.03 2.52 -19.52
CA ASP A 56 -7.36 1.53 -18.49
C ASP A 56 -6.17 1.28 -17.57
N PHE A 57 -4.97 1.17 -18.14
CA PHE A 57 -3.74 1.01 -17.37
C PHE A 57 -3.45 2.21 -16.47
N ASN A 58 -3.55 3.43 -16.99
CA ASN A 58 -3.35 4.63 -16.17
C ASN A 58 -4.40 4.78 -15.07
N SER A 59 -5.62 4.29 -15.30
CA SER A 59 -6.66 4.24 -14.27
C SER A 59 -6.31 3.28 -13.14
N LEU A 60 -5.72 2.12 -13.45
CA LEU A 60 -5.18 1.20 -12.45
C LEU A 60 -4.05 1.86 -11.64
N LEU A 61 -3.08 2.49 -12.33
CA LEU A 61 -1.97 3.18 -11.66
C LEU A 61 -2.47 4.25 -10.68
N ALA A 62 -3.45 5.05 -11.09
CA ALA A 62 -4.05 6.07 -10.23
C ALA A 62 -4.68 5.45 -8.96
N LYS A 63 -5.36 4.31 -9.07
CA LYS A 63 -5.96 3.60 -7.93
C LYS A 63 -4.91 3.05 -6.97
N LEU A 64 -3.79 2.53 -7.49
CA LEU A 64 -2.68 2.03 -6.66
C LEU A 64 -1.97 3.17 -5.91
N LYS A 65 -1.79 4.32 -6.57
CA LYS A 65 -1.22 5.52 -5.93
C LYS A 65 -2.12 6.05 -4.81
N ALA A 66 -3.42 6.16 -5.10
CA ALA A 66 -4.40 6.66 -4.13
C ALA A 66 -4.58 5.75 -2.90
N SER A 67 -4.21 4.47 -3.00
CA SER A 67 -4.33 3.51 -1.90
C SER A 67 -3.04 3.35 -1.08
N GLY A 68 -2.01 4.14 -1.38
CA GLY A 68 -0.69 4.04 -0.74
C GLY A 68 0.10 2.77 -1.11
N LEU A 69 -0.32 2.05 -2.16
CA LEU A 69 0.39 0.86 -2.67
C LEU A 69 1.48 1.21 -3.69
N MET A 70 1.47 2.44 -4.21
CA MET A 70 2.44 2.97 -5.16
C MET A 70 2.75 4.43 -4.83
N LEU A 71 4.00 4.87 -5.01
CA LEU A 71 4.39 6.27 -4.86
C LEU A 71 3.72 7.14 -5.94
N ALA A 72 3.46 8.40 -5.60
CA ALA A 72 3.01 9.41 -6.55
C ALA A 72 4.08 9.65 -7.64
N ASP A 73 3.67 10.26 -8.76
CA ASP A 73 4.63 10.70 -9.78
C ASP A 73 5.52 11.83 -9.21
N GLU A 74 6.76 11.88 -9.69
CA GLU A 74 7.72 12.96 -9.42
C GLU A 74 7.47 14.19 -10.31
#